data_AF-A0A094KRZ5-F1
#
_entry.id   AF-A0A094KRZ5-F1
#
_cell.length_a   1.000
_cell.length_b   1.000
_cell.length_c   1.000
_cell.angle_alpha   90.00
_cell.angle_beta   90.00
_cell.angle_gamma   90.00
#
_symmetry.space_group_name_H-M   'P 1'
#
loop_
_entity.id
_entity.type
_entity.pdbx_description
1 polymer ?
#
loop_
_entity_poly.entity_id
_entity_poly.type
_entity_poly.pdbx_seq_one_letter_code
_entity_poly.pdbx_strand_id
1 'polypeptide(L)'
;IPDCDPTVSPRLYHICMAPISLAVLVGLSLLVKRKRLHRSCWNGVPGLLSPANFLEEEGNRGLVAAVFGILFSSLCVLVLDRDPLPLLAPSSPSTREYWKILALLYYPAFYYPLIACATVRHRVSYLAGCLLSWCHCAAHIWQKVDCPQSPKIYRYYSTLSYVPIILCLVLLSLWYPALLIRSFTEQEETLDKEVTGRGYYKKYLKAVLSKRPRKGSSTKIEESLLSRVQTYLGSYIYAPEEGFRIPLKLVLSITTAVIAVYQVALLLLVAVIPTIQIVRAGMTKDIVVLLVQFGLVPSESPAVPSDMEKELNTVKYYLWSLEVCYICSLVLCCLLTCAMLLRTLVMHRNNLKALYQGAVLDVFYKAHSLCPSRKAIVCWMSFAGFQTAFACLGLLIQQVIFFICSVGFTFLFVIPLQSGTNMHLFKIIQNMW
;
A
#
# COMPACT_ATOMS: atom_id res chain seq x y z
N ILE A 1 28.11 -9.97 4.80
CA ILE A 1 28.12 -8.89 3.79
C ILE A 1 28.49 -7.62 4.54
N PRO A 2 29.59 -6.92 4.19
CA PRO A 2 29.98 -5.69 4.87
C PRO A 2 28.93 -4.59 4.64
N ASP A 3 28.82 -3.66 5.58
CA ASP A 3 27.98 -2.48 5.41
C ASP A 3 28.52 -1.63 4.26
N CYS A 4 27.60 -1.20 3.38
CA CYS A 4 27.90 -0.38 2.21
C CYS A 4 27.47 1.06 2.52
N ASP A 5 28.43 1.98 2.49
CA ASP A 5 28.18 3.40 2.65
C ASP A 5 27.95 4.04 1.27
N PRO A 6 26.74 4.59 1.00
CA PRO A 6 26.47 5.24 -0.27
C PRO A 6 27.24 6.55 -0.37
N THR A 7 27.58 6.97 -1.60
CA THR A 7 28.30 8.24 -1.84
C THR A 7 27.55 9.44 -1.26
N VAL A 8 26.21 9.41 -1.32
CA VAL A 8 25.32 10.36 -0.64
C VAL A 8 24.78 9.73 0.63
N SER A 9 25.45 9.98 1.77
CA SER A 9 24.98 9.48 3.06
C SER A 9 23.56 9.97 3.38
N PRO A 10 22.71 9.13 4.00
CA PRO A 10 21.35 9.53 4.40
C PRO A 10 21.34 10.79 5.28
N ARG A 11 22.35 10.92 6.15
CA ARG A 11 22.54 12.09 7.00
C ARG A 11 22.75 13.36 6.20
N LEU A 12 23.65 13.34 5.20
CA LEU A 12 23.91 14.49 4.35
C LEU A 12 22.67 14.88 3.54
N TYR A 13 21.95 13.89 3.01
CA TYR A 13 20.67 14.12 2.32
C TYR A 13 19.65 14.87 3.19
N HIS A 14 19.42 14.42 4.43
CA HIS A 14 18.48 15.08 5.33
C HIS A 14 18.96 16.45 5.81
N ILE A 15 20.26 16.64 6.03
CA ILE A 15 20.85 17.94 6.40
C ILE A 15 20.66 18.96 5.26
N CYS A 16 20.81 18.56 4.00
CA CYS A 16 20.65 19.45 2.86
C CYS A 16 19.17 19.68 2.51
N MET A 17 18.35 18.63 2.46
CA MET A 17 16.96 18.75 1.99
C MET A 17 16.01 19.33 3.01
N ALA A 18 16.22 19.11 4.32
CA ALA A 18 15.33 19.66 5.35
C ALA A 18 15.24 21.21 5.33
N PRO A 19 16.36 21.97 5.26
CA PRO A 19 16.29 23.42 5.17
C PRO A 19 15.70 23.88 3.82
N ILE A 20 15.94 23.17 2.72
CA ILE A 20 15.34 23.48 1.42
C ILE A 20 13.81 23.32 1.49
N SER A 21 13.32 22.21 2.05
CA SER A 21 11.90 21.97 2.28
C SER A 21 11.27 23.07 3.15
N LEU A 22 11.96 23.49 4.22
CA LEU A 22 11.50 24.57 5.08
C LEU A 22 11.47 25.93 4.34
N ALA A 23 12.52 26.24 3.58
CA ALA A 23 12.61 27.48 2.80
C ALA A 23 11.49 27.58 1.76
N VAL A 24 11.21 26.50 1.04
CA VAL A 24 10.09 26.45 0.08
C VAL A 24 8.76 26.66 0.79
N LEU A 25 8.54 26.00 1.93
CA LEU A 25 7.31 26.15 2.71
C LEU A 25 7.08 27.60 3.17
N VAL A 26 8.11 28.23 3.72
CA VAL A 26 8.07 29.65 4.13
C VAL A 26 7.84 30.54 2.92
N GLY A 27 8.55 30.32 1.81
CA GLY A 27 8.37 31.07 0.57
C GLY A 27 6.95 30.99 0.01
N LEU A 28 6.36 29.79 -0.04
CA LEU A 28 4.96 29.60 -0.45
C LEU A 28 3.98 30.31 0.50
N SER A 29 4.24 30.26 1.81
CA SER A 29 3.39 30.94 2.80
C SER A 29 3.38 32.47 2.59
N LEU A 30 4.53 33.05 2.24
CA LEU A 30 4.66 34.48 1.93
C LEU A 30 3.97 34.83 0.61
N LEU A 31 4.10 33.99 -0.42
CA LEU A 31 3.45 34.19 -1.72
C LEU A 31 1.92 34.20 -1.62
N VAL A 32 1.33 33.32 -0.79
CA VAL A 32 -0.13 33.28 -0.60
C VAL A 32 -0.63 34.40 0.30
N LYS A 33 0.10 34.72 1.39
CA LYS A 33 -0.28 35.84 2.28
C LYS A 33 -0.21 37.20 1.58
N ARG A 34 0.73 37.41 0.65
CA ARG A 34 0.84 38.64 -0.14
C ARG A 34 -0.32 38.85 -1.14
N LYS A 35 -1.10 37.82 -1.48
CA LYS A 35 -2.31 37.97 -2.31
C LYS A 35 -3.55 38.47 -1.55
N ARG A 36 -3.60 38.36 -0.21
CA ARG A 36 -4.78 38.70 0.63
C ARG A 36 -4.45 39.66 1.78
N LEU A 37 -3.48 40.55 1.61
CA LEU A 37 -3.07 41.49 2.67
C LEU A 37 -4.17 42.56 2.90
N HIS A 38 -5.14 42.22 3.75
CA HIS A 38 -5.83 43.21 4.57
C HIS A 38 -4.90 43.55 5.74
N ARG A 39 -4.75 44.85 6.03
CA ARG A 39 -3.68 45.50 6.81
C ARG A 39 -3.54 45.11 8.31
N SER A 40 -4.32 44.16 8.84
CA SER A 40 -4.29 43.84 10.28
C SER A 40 -3.32 42.69 10.55
N CYS A 41 -2.09 43.07 10.91
CA CYS A 41 -0.90 42.23 10.92
C CYS A 41 -0.93 41.06 11.94
N TRP A 42 -1.82 41.05 12.95
CA TRP A 42 -1.75 40.07 14.05
C TRP A 42 -3.12 39.69 14.66
N ASN A 43 -4.05 39.13 13.88
CA ASN A 43 -5.28 38.51 14.44
C ASN A 43 -5.70 37.20 13.75
N GLY A 44 -4.74 36.50 13.14
CA GLY A 44 -4.93 35.13 12.67
C GLY A 44 -3.67 34.35 13.01
N VAL A 45 -3.84 33.16 13.61
CA VAL A 45 -2.77 32.16 13.78
C VAL A 45 -1.91 32.15 12.52
N PRO A 46 -0.56 32.11 12.58
CA PRO A 46 0.27 32.03 11.39
C PRO A 46 -0.16 30.79 10.59
N GLY A 47 -1.04 31.01 9.62
CA GLY A 47 -1.67 29.94 8.88
C GLY A 47 -0.62 29.35 7.96
N LEU A 48 -0.09 28.18 8.32
CA LEU A 48 0.53 27.31 7.36
C LEU A 48 -0.50 27.05 6.25
N LEU A 49 -0.03 26.83 5.03
CA LEU A 49 -0.93 26.47 3.93
C LEU A 49 -1.77 25.25 4.36
N SER A 50 -2.97 25.09 3.81
CA SER A 50 -3.62 23.79 3.91
C SER A 50 -2.98 22.90 2.83
N PRO A 51 -2.41 21.73 3.19
CA PRO A 51 -1.68 20.91 2.23
C PRO A 51 -2.58 20.41 1.10
N ALA A 52 -3.85 20.13 1.38
CA ALA A 52 -4.84 19.78 0.36
C ALA A 52 -6.25 20.05 0.90
N ASN A 53 -7.16 20.43 0.00
CA ASN A 53 -8.58 20.46 0.33
C ASN A 53 -9.16 19.05 0.18
N PHE A 54 -9.19 18.28 1.28
CA PHE A 54 -9.69 16.90 1.28
C PHE A 54 -11.18 16.77 1.00
N LEU A 55 -11.92 17.88 1.08
CA LEU A 55 -13.34 17.96 0.78
C LEU A 55 -13.60 18.37 -0.67
N GLU A 56 -12.61 18.93 -1.36
CA GLU A 56 -12.76 19.29 -2.77
C GLU A 56 -12.68 18.03 -3.62
N GLU A 57 -13.73 17.79 -4.40
CA GLU A 57 -13.71 16.74 -5.41
C GLU A 57 -12.81 17.14 -6.59
N GLU A 58 -12.47 18.40 -6.77
CA GLU A 58 -11.68 18.90 -7.90
C GLU A 58 -10.26 19.27 -7.48
N GLY A 59 -9.29 18.43 -7.87
CA GLY A 59 -7.88 18.65 -7.60
C GLY A 59 -6.99 17.55 -8.18
N ASN A 60 -5.67 17.75 -8.11
CA ASN A 60 -4.67 16.78 -8.56
C ASN A 60 -4.56 15.60 -7.57
N ARG A 61 -5.57 14.74 -7.55
CA ARG A 61 -5.71 13.63 -6.58
C ARG A 61 -4.54 12.64 -6.63
N GLY A 62 -4.04 12.35 -7.83
CA GLY A 62 -2.90 11.45 -8.04
C GLY A 62 -1.63 11.96 -7.35
N LEU A 63 -1.40 13.28 -7.36
CA LEU A 63 -0.26 13.91 -6.69
C LEU A 63 -0.36 13.76 -5.17
N VAL A 64 -1.52 14.07 -4.59
CA VAL A 64 -1.72 13.91 -3.13
C VAL A 64 -1.60 12.44 -2.74
N ALA A 65 -2.13 11.52 -3.55
CA ALA A 65 -1.99 10.08 -3.34
C ALA A 65 -0.54 9.60 -3.38
N ALA A 66 0.27 10.08 -4.33
CA ALA A 66 1.69 9.74 -4.42
C ALA A 66 2.48 10.25 -3.21
N VAL A 67 2.23 11.47 -2.73
CA VAL A 67 2.93 11.99 -1.53
C VAL A 67 2.53 11.22 -0.27
N PHE A 68 1.25 10.90 -0.09
CA PHE A 68 0.83 10.02 1.02
C PHE A 68 1.41 8.61 0.89
N GLY A 69 1.59 8.11 -0.32
CA GLY A 69 2.29 6.84 -0.58
C GLY A 69 3.75 6.87 -0.15
N ILE A 70 4.47 7.97 -0.42
CA ILE A 70 5.85 8.21 0.05
C ILE A 70 5.89 8.25 1.57
N LEU A 71 4.99 9.01 2.19
CA LEU A 71 4.91 9.13 3.65
C LEU A 71 4.69 7.78 4.31
N PHE A 72 3.68 7.04 3.86
CA PHE A 72 3.35 5.73 4.42
C PHE A 72 4.48 4.71 4.21
N SER A 73 5.07 4.67 3.02
CA SER A 73 6.21 3.78 2.75
C SER A 73 7.43 4.12 3.62
N SER A 74 7.71 5.41 3.80
CA SER A 74 8.80 5.88 4.68
C SER A 74 8.55 5.45 6.13
N LEU A 75 7.29 5.49 6.59
CA LEU A 75 6.89 4.99 7.91
C LEU A 75 7.11 3.47 8.04
N CYS A 76 6.76 2.68 7.02
CA CYS A 76 7.00 1.23 7.05
C CYS A 76 8.49 0.89 7.17
N VAL A 77 9.35 1.60 6.44
CA VAL A 77 10.81 1.42 6.53
C VAL A 77 11.31 1.85 7.90
N LEU A 78 10.84 2.99 8.39
CA LEU A 78 11.25 3.59 9.67
C LEU A 78 10.97 2.68 10.87
N VAL A 79 9.84 1.97 10.88
CA VAL A 79 9.48 1.05 11.97
C VAL A 79 10.51 -0.08 12.12
N LEU A 80 11.11 -0.51 11.02
CA LEU A 80 12.07 -1.61 10.97
C LEU A 80 13.53 -1.14 11.06
N ASP A 81 13.80 0.15 10.85
CA ASP A 81 15.15 0.68 10.88
C ASP A 81 15.66 0.92 12.31
N ARG A 82 16.98 0.78 12.49
CA ARG A 82 17.67 1.01 13.77
C ARG A 82 17.87 2.49 14.05
N ASP A 83 18.06 3.30 13.01
CA ASP A 83 18.35 4.73 13.10
C ASP A 83 17.21 5.56 12.49
N PRO A 84 16.17 5.88 13.27
CA PRO A 84 14.95 6.50 12.73
C PRO A 84 15.13 7.98 12.32
N LEU A 85 16.09 8.68 12.91
CA LEU A 85 16.39 10.08 12.59
C LEU A 85 17.89 10.23 12.26
N PRO A 86 18.29 10.25 10.98
CA PRO A 86 19.70 10.32 10.58
C PRO A 86 20.34 11.69 10.84
N LEU A 87 19.58 12.68 11.34
CA LEU A 87 20.05 14.03 11.67
C LEU A 87 20.81 14.08 13.00
N LEU A 88 20.54 13.15 13.91
CA LEU A 88 21.03 13.19 15.29
C LEU A 88 22.05 12.08 15.55
N ALA A 89 22.95 12.31 16.50
CA ALA A 89 24.00 11.34 16.87
C ALA A 89 23.40 10.00 17.31
N PRO A 90 24.13 8.87 17.13
CA PRO A 90 23.61 7.53 17.45
C PRO A 90 23.08 7.48 18.88
N SER A 91 21.79 7.16 18.99
CA SER A 91 21.03 7.26 20.23
C SER A 91 21.19 6.01 21.11
N SER A 92 21.15 6.19 22.44
CA SER A 92 21.02 5.08 23.38
C SER A 92 19.72 4.29 23.13
N PRO A 93 19.66 2.98 23.44
CA PRO A 93 18.48 2.15 23.16
C PRO A 93 17.19 2.65 23.84
N SER A 94 17.28 3.34 24.99
CA SER A 94 16.12 3.93 25.68
C SER A 94 15.58 5.18 24.98
N THR A 95 16.43 5.98 24.34
CA THR A 95 16.01 7.20 23.63
C THR A 95 15.51 6.90 22.21
N ARG A 96 15.89 5.77 21.63
CA ARG A 96 15.49 5.34 20.28
C ARG A 96 13.98 5.34 20.04
N GLU A 97 13.19 4.82 20.98
CA GLU A 97 11.74 4.74 20.80
C GLU A 97 11.08 6.12 20.80
N TYR A 98 11.60 7.08 21.58
CA TYR A 98 11.17 8.48 21.53
C TYR A 98 11.53 9.14 20.18
N TRP A 99 12.69 8.82 19.61
CA TRP A 99 13.08 9.32 18.28
C TRP A 99 12.16 8.82 17.17
N LYS A 100 11.63 7.58 17.28
CA LYS A 100 10.60 7.09 16.34
C LYS A 100 9.32 7.93 16.41
N ILE A 101 8.89 8.32 17.61
CA ILE A 101 7.70 9.20 17.78
C ILE A 101 7.96 10.55 17.13
N LEU A 102 9.14 11.15 17.32
CA LEU A 102 9.49 12.41 16.67
C LEU A 102 9.58 12.26 15.14
N ALA A 103 10.08 11.14 14.65
CA ALA A 103 10.14 10.83 13.23
C ALA A 103 8.74 10.81 12.58
N LEU A 104 7.70 10.34 13.30
CA LEU A 104 6.31 10.41 12.83
C LEU A 104 5.86 11.84 12.50
N LEU A 105 6.42 12.86 13.16
CA LEU A 105 6.14 14.28 12.90
C LEU A 105 7.08 14.87 11.85
N TYR A 106 8.33 14.43 11.83
CA TYR A 106 9.37 14.92 10.92
C TYR A 106 9.06 14.61 9.45
N TYR A 107 8.76 13.35 9.10
CA TYR A 107 8.55 12.96 7.69
C TYR A 107 7.37 13.69 7.02
N PRO A 108 6.19 13.84 7.68
CA PRO A 108 5.13 14.70 7.18
C PRO A 108 5.60 16.12 6.92
N ALA A 109 6.33 16.74 7.86
CA ALA A 109 6.86 18.09 7.69
C ALA A 109 7.88 18.19 6.54
N PHE A 110 8.70 17.16 6.35
CA PHE A 110 9.74 17.09 5.32
C PHE A 110 9.16 17.02 3.89
N TYR A 111 8.12 16.21 3.68
CA TYR A 111 7.45 16.07 2.37
C TYR A 111 6.26 17.00 2.17
N TYR A 112 5.83 17.72 3.22
CA TYR A 112 4.75 18.71 3.17
C TYR A 112 4.85 19.69 1.99
N PRO A 113 6.05 20.26 1.65
CA PRO A 113 6.17 21.24 0.58
C PRO A 113 5.77 20.70 -0.80
N LEU A 114 5.93 19.39 -1.05
CA LEU A 114 5.48 18.77 -2.30
C LEU A 114 3.97 19.00 -2.49
N ILE A 115 3.16 18.69 -1.48
CA ILE A 115 1.70 18.88 -1.58
C ILE A 115 1.36 20.38 -1.67
N ALA A 116 2.01 21.21 -0.85
CA ALA A 116 1.78 22.65 -0.84
C ALA A 116 2.08 23.33 -2.20
N CYS A 117 3.10 22.89 -2.92
CA CYS A 117 3.41 23.38 -4.27
C CYS A 117 2.24 23.20 -5.25
N ALA A 118 1.44 22.15 -5.08
CA ALA A 118 0.30 21.84 -5.94
C ALA A 118 -0.95 22.69 -5.61
N THR A 119 -1.12 23.14 -4.36
CA THR A 119 -2.31 23.90 -3.94
C THR A 119 -2.25 25.37 -4.28
N VAL A 120 -1.06 25.96 -4.36
CA VAL A 120 -0.87 27.40 -4.62
C VAL A 120 -1.22 27.78 -6.08
N ARG A 121 -1.26 26.82 -7.00
CA ARG A 121 -1.58 26.99 -8.44
C ARG A 121 -0.84 28.17 -9.08
N HIS A 122 0.47 28.24 -8.86
CA HIS A 122 1.33 29.29 -9.42
C HIS A 122 2.53 28.68 -10.14
N ARG A 123 3.02 29.35 -11.20
CA ARG A 123 4.16 28.86 -12.00
C ARG A 123 5.40 28.58 -11.14
N VAL A 124 5.73 29.51 -10.25
CA VAL A 124 6.87 29.36 -9.31
C VAL A 124 6.66 28.18 -8.35
N SER A 125 5.42 27.89 -7.93
CA SER A 125 5.16 26.76 -7.05
C SER A 125 5.28 25.42 -7.79
N TYR A 126 4.86 25.35 -9.05
CA TYR A 126 5.07 24.16 -9.89
C TYR A 126 6.56 23.95 -10.19
N LEU A 127 7.33 25.00 -10.47
CA LEU A 127 8.78 24.90 -10.65
C LEU A 127 9.49 24.40 -9.39
N ALA A 128 9.15 24.96 -8.22
CA ALA A 128 9.67 24.48 -6.94
C ALA A 128 9.30 23.01 -6.68
N GLY A 129 8.07 22.61 -7.01
CA GLY A 129 7.62 21.22 -6.95
C GLY A 129 8.43 20.28 -7.86
N CYS A 130 8.73 20.69 -9.10
CA CYS A 130 9.59 19.94 -10.02
C CYS A 130 10.97 19.70 -9.40
N LEU A 131 11.64 20.78 -8.99
CA LEU A 131 12.99 20.71 -8.42
C LEU A 131 13.03 19.83 -7.16
N LEU A 132 12.09 20.01 -6.23
CA LEU A 132 11.99 19.16 -5.03
C LEU A 132 11.79 17.69 -5.40
N SER A 133 10.85 17.39 -6.31
CA SER A 133 10.56 16.01 -6.71
C SER A 133 11.77 15.34 -7.37
N TRP A 134 12.52 16.08 -8.21
CA TRP A 134 13.73 15.58 -8.87
C TRP A 134 14.86 15.36 -7.87
N CYS A 135 15.09 16.28 -6.93
CA CYS A 135 16.11 16.12 -5.89
C CYS A 135 15.83 14.88 -5.02
N HIS A 136 14.59 14.71 -4.54
CA HIS A 136 14.21 13.52 -3.77
C HIS A 136 14.35 12.23 -4.60
N CYS A 137 13.87 12.24 -5.85
CA CYS A 137 13.93 11.08 -6.73
C CYS A 137 15.37 10.67 -7.05
N ALA A 138 16.21 11.63 -7.45
CA ALA A 138 17.61 11.39 -7.76
C ALA A 138 18.39 10.88 -6.54
N ALA A 139 18.20 11.51 -5.36
CA ALA A 139 18.87 11.06 -4.14
C ALA A 139 18.51 9.62 -3.76
N HIS A 140 17.23 9.26 -3.81
CA HIS A 140 16.79 7.90 -3.48
C HIS A 140 17.24 6.84 -4.51
N ILE A 141 17.22 7.16 -5.80
CA ILE A 141 17.74 6.26 -6.84
C ILE A 141 19.25 6.06 -6.65
N TRP A 142 20.00 7.16 -6.49
CA TRP A 142 21.45 7.12 -6.36
C TRP A 142 21.91 6.28 -5.17
N GLN A 143 21.29 6.48 -3.99
CA GLN A 143 21.58 5.70 -2.79
C GLN A 143 21.38 4.19 -2.98
N LYS A 144 20.42 3.77 -3.80
CA LYS A 144 20.11 2.35 -4.05
C LYS A 144 20.91 1.75 -5.19
N VAL A 145 21.38 2.56 -6.13
CA VAL A 145 22.32 2.14 -7.17
C VAL A 145 23.70 1.88 -6.58
N ASP A 146 24.18 2.75 -5.69
CA ASP A 146 25.48 2.58 -5.02
C ASP A 146 25.48 1.36 -4.09
N CYS A 147 24.42 1.21 -3.28
CA CYS A 147 24.32 0.16 -2.28
C CYS A 147 23.02 -0.66 -2.45
N PRO A 148 22.96 -1.57 -3.44
CA PRO A 148 21.76 -2.37 -3.70
C PRO A 148 21.56 -3.49 -2.68
N GLN A 149 22.62 -3.84 -1.93
CA GLN A 149 22.63 -4.97 -0.98
C GLN A 149 22.80 -4.46 0.45
N SER A 150 21.98 -4.99 1.37
CA SER A 150 22.05 -4.62 2.79
C SER A 150 21.97 -5.85 3.69
N PRO A 151 22.79 -5.92 4.77
CA PRO A 151 22.79 -7.04 5.69
C PRO A 151 21.62 -7.04 6.70
N LYS A 152 20.75 -6.01 6.71
CA LYS A 152 19.76 -5.79 7.79
C LYS A 152 18.77 -6.94 7.99
N ILE A 153 18.16 -7.43 6.90
CA ILE A 153 17.11 -8.48 6.96
C ILE A 153 17.37 -9.53 5.87
N TYR A 154 17.49 -9.07 4.63
CA TYR A 154 17.83 -9.91 3.48
C TYR A 154 18.54 -9.08 2.43
N ARG A 155 19.33 -9.76 1.60
CA ARG A 155 20.26 -9.16 0.63
C ARG A 155 19.64 -7.98 -0.12
N TYR A 156 18.43 -8.13 -0.66
CA TYR A 156 17.74 -7.11 -1.45
C TYR A 156 16.54 -6.45 -0.77
N TYR A 157 16.30 -6.72 0.52
CA TYR A 157 15.13 -6.20 1.24
C TYR A 157 15.09 -4.67 1.22
N SER A 158 16.22 -4.02 1.49
CA SER A 158 16.35 -2.56 1.52
C SER A 158 16.05 -1.90 0.18
N THR A 159 16.26 -2.60 -0.93
CA THR A 159 15.97 -2.08 -2.27
C THR A 159 14.49 -2.30 -2.60
N LEU A 160 13.96 -3.48 -2.33
CA LEU A 160 12.56 -3.84 -2.57
C LEU A 160 11.58 -3.01 -1.72
N SER A 161 11.91 -2.68 -0.47
CA SER A 161 11.06 -1.87 0.40
C SER A 161 10.97 -0.40 -0.03
N TYR A 162 11.98 0.11 -0.75
CA TYR A 162 11.99 1.48 -1.29
C TYR A 162 11.33 1.61 -2.67
N VAL A 163 11.00 0.50 -3.34
CA VAL A 163 10.34 0.53 -4.66
C VAL A 163 9.08 1.39 -4.67
N PRO A 164 8.14 1.29 -3.70
CA PRO A 164 6.96 2.17 -3.68
C PRO A 164 7.30 3.66 -3.53
N ILE A 165 8.36 3.99 -2.79
CA ILE A 165 8.84 5.37 -2.61
C ILE A 165 9.36 5.91 -3.93
N ILE A 166 10.25 5.18 -4.59
CA ILE A 166 10.84 5.57 -5.87
C ILE A 166 9.75 5.69 -6.94
N LEU A 167 8.82 4.73 -7.02
CA LEU A 167 7.71 4.78 -7.97
C LEU A 167 6.84 6.03 -7.77
N CYS A 168 6.47 6.35 -6.52
CA CYS A 168 5.70 7.56 -6.22
C CYS A 168 6.48 8.83 -6.57
N LEU A 169 7.79 8.87 -6.31
CA LEU A 169 8.65 10.01 -6.67
C LEU A 169 8.80 10.18 -8.18
N VAL A 170 8.93 9.08 -8.93
CA VAL A 170 8.95 9.09 -10.41
C VAL A 170 7.61 9.60 -10.96
N LEU A 171 6.49 9.18 -10.37
CA LEU A 171 5.18 9.71 -10.76
C LEU A 171 5.11 11.22 -10.52
N LEU A 172 5.59 11.70 -9.37
CA LEU A 172 5.64 13.14 -9.07
C LEU A 172 6.58 13.90 -10.00
N SER A 173 7.75 13.34 -10.31
CA SER A 173 8.75 13.96 -11.18
C SER A 173 8.26 14.15 -12.61
N LEU A 174 7.31 13.33 -13.06
CA LEU A 174 6.61 13.49 -14.34
C LEU A 174 5.38 14.41 -14.23
N TRP A 175 4.67 14.38 -13.09
CA TRP A 175 3.43 15.13 -12.92
C TRP A 175 3.65 16.64 -12.74
N TYR A 176 4.65 17.07 -11.96
CA TYR A 176 4.89 18.51 -11.77
C TYR A 176 5.30 19.23 -13.06
N PRO A 177 6.19 18.68 -13.92
CA PRO A 177 6.47 19.27 -15.22
C PRO A 177 5.24 19.33 -16.11
N ALA A 178 4.40 18.28 -16.12
CA ALA A 178 3.16 18.30 -16.89
C ALA A 178 2.20 19.41 -16.41
N LEU A 179 2.10 19.65 -15.09
CA LEU A 179 1.32 20.75 -14.53
C LEU A 179 1.92 22.12 -14.87
N LEU A 180 3.25 22.23 -14.87
CA LEU A 180 3.96 23.44 -15.24
C LEU A 180 3.71 23.78 -16.72
N ILE A 181 3.85 22.81 -17.63
CA ILE A 181 3.57 22.97 -19.06
C ILE A 181 2.12 23.39 -19.27
N ARG A 182 1.16 22.70 -18.63
CA ARG A 182 -0.26 23.09 -18.69
C ARG A 182 -0.51 24.50 -18.17
N SER A 183 0.22 24.96 -17.16
CA SER A 183 0.06 26.34 -16.66
C SER A 183 0.54 27.42 -17.65
N PHE A 184 1.37 27.05 -18.64
CA PHE A 184 1.70 27.93 -19.75
C PHE A 184 0.57 27.93 -20.79
N THR A 185 0.05 26.75 -21.14
CA THR A 185 -1.04 26.58 -22.13
C THR A 185 -2.39 27.12 -21.64
N GLU A 186 -2.78 26.86 -20.40
CA GLU A 186 -4.03 27.35 -19.81
C GLU A 186 -4.05 28.88 -19.69
N GLN A 187 -2.89 29.55 -19.62
CA GLN A 187 -2.86 31.01 -19.61
C GLN A 187 -3.21 31.63 -20.97
N GLU A 188 -3.03 30.89 -22.07
CA GLU A 188 -3.57 31.27 -23.38
C GLU A 188 -5.09 30.99 -23.47
N GLU A 189 -5.58 29.87 -22.90
CA GLU A 189 -7.00 29.50 -22.96
C GLU A 189 -7.91 30.25 -21.96
N THR A 190 -7.36 30.70 -20.82
CA THR A 190 -8.12 31.42 -19.76
C THR A 190 -8.44 32.87 -20.11
N LEU A 191 -7.90 33.39 -21.23
CA LEU A 191 -8.40 34.65 -21.78
C LEU A 191 -9.85 34.49 -22.30
N ASP A 192 -10.33 33.26 -22.53
CA ASP A 192 -11.57 33.04 -23.28
C ASP A 192 -12.70 32.28 -22.56
N LYS A 193 -12.49 31.52 -21.46
CA LYS A 193 -13.62 30.80 -20.81
C LYS A 193 -13.57 30.66 -19.28
N GLU A 194 -14.74 30.96 -18.70
CA GLU A 194 -15.27 30.74 -17.34
C GLU A 194 -14.60 29.65 -16.46
N VAL A 195 -14.42 30.04 -15.18
CA VAL A 195 -14.29 29.26 -13.94
C VAL A 195 -14.23 27.73 -14.11
N THR A 196 -13.02 27.20 -13.94
CA THR A 196 -12.69 25.77 -13.82
C THR A 196 -13.59 25.09 -12.79
N GLY A 197 -14.43 24.14 -13.23
CA GLY A 197 -15.20 23.25 -12.33
C GLY A 197 -16.67 23.04 -12.70
N ARG A 198 -17.26 23.94 -13.49
CA ARG A 198 -18.67 23.81 -13.92
C ARG A 198 -18.92 22.57 -14.80
N GLY A 199 -17.88 22.07 -15.48
CA GLY A 199 -17.98 20.98 -16.46
C GLY A 199 -18.33 19.60 -15.86
N TYR A 200 -17.72 19.22 -14.73
CA TYR A 200 -17.95 17.92 -14.11
C TYR A 200 -19.33 17.85 -13.44
N TYR A 201 -19.67 18.85 -12.62
CA TYR A 201 -21.00 18.93 -11.99
C TYR A 201 -22.11 19.01 -13.03
N LYS A 202 -21.91 19.75 -14.13
CA LYS A 202 -22.84 19.78 -15.27
C LYS A 202 -22.99 18.40 -15.93
N LYS A 203 -21.91 17.66 -16.11
CA LYS A 203 -21.96 16.29 -16.65
C LYS A 203 -22.69 15.33 -15.70
N TYR A 204 -22.44 15.42 -14.39
CA TYR A 204 -23.15 14.62 -13.39
C TYR A 204 -24.65 14.90 -13.39
N LEU A 205 -25.03 16.19 -13.30
CA LEU A 205 -26.42 16.61 -13.35
C LEU A 205 -27.09 16.20 -14.66
N LYS A 206 -26.40 16.34 -15.80
CA LYS A 206 -26.88 15.86 -17.09
C LYS A 206 -27.12 14.34 -17.06
N ALA A 207 -26.18 13.56 -16.52
CA ALA A 207 -26.32 12.11 -16.41
C ALA A 207 -27.52 11.72 -15.53
N VAL A 208 -27.69 12.36 -14.37
CA VAL A 208 -28.80 12.13 -13.44
C VAL A 208 -30.15 12.52 -14.06
N LEU A 209 -30.24 13.69 -14.69
CA LEU A 209 -31.47 14.18 -15.33
C LEU A 209 -31.80 13.41 -16.62
N SER A 210 -30.79 12.93 -17.35
CA SER A 210 -30.98 12.14 -18.57
C SER A 210 -31.40 10.69 -18.31
N LYS A 211 -31.31 10.20 -17.07
CA LYS A 211 -31.94 8.94 -16.63
C LYS A 211 -33.47 9.12 -16.57
N ARG A 212 -34.11 9.22 -17.74
CA ARG A 212 -35.53 8.85 -17.90
C ARG A 212 -35.67 7.33 -17.66
N PRO A 213 -36.81 6.84 -17.15
CA PRO A 213 -36.96 5.45 -16.76
C PRO A 213 -36.73 4.57 -17.98
N ARG A 214 -35.65 3.78 -17.96
CA ARG A 214 -35.38 2.83 -19.02
C ARG A 214 -36.43 1.72 -18.92
N LYS A 215 -37.39 1.81 -19.83
CA LYS A 215 -38.30 0.75 -20.28
C LYS A 215 -37.57 -0.60 -20.36
N GLY A 216 -38.28 -1.64 -19.96
CA GLY A 216 -37.79 -2.96 -19.58
C GLY A 216 -36.75 -3.58 -20.52
N SER A 217 -35.76 -4.22 -19.91
CA SER A 217 -34.87 -5.16 -20.60
C SER A 217 -35.60 -6.49 -20.78
N SER A 218 -35.83 -6.82 -22.05
CA SER A 218 -36.34 -8.10 -22.52
C SER A 218 -35.23 -9.15 -22.63
N THR A 219 -35.66 -10.40 -22.45
CA THR A 219 -35.04 -11.70 -22.77
C THR A 219 -33.80 -12.14 -21.98
N LYS A 220 -34.08 -13.03 -21.02
CA LYS A 220 -33.21 -14.09 -20.52
C LYS A 220 -32.59 -14.84 -21.69
N ILE A 221 -31.27 -14.72 -21.86
CA ILE A 221 -30.47 -15.65 -22.65
C ILE A 221 -29.75 -16.53 -21.62
N GLU A 222 -29.79 -17.83 -21.84
CA GLU A 222 -29.23 -18.87 -20.98
C GLU A 222 -27.73 -18.61 -20.74
N GLU A 223 -27.39 -18.05 -19.58
CA GLU A 223 -26.03 -17.61 -19.25
C GLU A 223 -25.14 -18.83 -19.00
N SER A 224 -24.21 -19.10 -19.90
CA SER A 224 -23.10 -20.03 -19.68
C SER A 224 -22.38 -19.71 -18.35
N LEU A 225 -21.86 -20.72 -17.66
CA LEU A 225 -21.08 -20.52 -16.43
C LEU A 225 -19.94 -19.50 -16.63
N LEU A 226 -19.37 -19.45 -17.84
CA LEU A 226 -18.32 -18.53 -18.22
C LEU A 226 -18.81 -17.08 -18.29
N SER A 227 -19.99 -16.81 -18.86
CA SER A 227 -20.59 -15.47 -18.84
C SER A 227 -20.99 -15.01 -17.44
N ARG A 228 -21.36 -15.95 -16.56
CA ARG A 228 -21.66 -15.65 -15.14
C ARG A 228 -20.38 -15.30 -14.36
N VAL A 229 -19.30 -16.05 -14.57
CA VAL A 229 -17.97 -15.75 -13.99
C VAL A 229 -17.42 -14.43 -14.53
N GLN A 230 -17.56 -14.18 -15.83
CA GLN A 230 -17.13 -12.92 -16.45
C GLN A 230 -17.92 -11.72 -15.93
N THR A 231 -19.23 -11.86 -15.73
CA THR A 231 -20.08 -10.81 -15.14
C THR A 231 -19.71 -10.58 -13.67
N TYR A 232 -19.41 -11.65 -12.93
CA TYR A 232 -18.94 -11.56 -11.55
C TYR A 232 -17.58 -10.85 -11.45
N LEU A 233 -16.60 -11.24 -12.27
CA LEU A 233 -15.29 -10.58 -12.36
C LEU A 233 -15.42 -9.13 -12.85
N GLY A 234 -16.29 -8.87 -13.83
CA GLY A 234 -16.63 -7.54 -14.29
C GLY A 234 -17.22 -6.66 -13.18
N SER A 235 -17.91 -7.26 -12.21
CA SER A 235 -18.44 -6.56 -11.03
C SER A 235 -17.36 -6.15 -10.01
N TYR A 236 -16.16 -6.72 -10.09
CA TYR A 236 -14.98 -6.30 -9.31
C TYR A 236 -14.19 -5.19 -9.99
N ILE A 237 -14.23 -5.12 -11.33
CA ILE A 237 -13.56 -4.08 -12.08
C ILE A 237 -14.29 -2.76 -11.82
N TYR A 238 -13.58 -1.78 -11.26
CA TYR A 238 -14.11 -0.43 -11.11
C TYR A 238 -14.21 0.22 -12.50
N ALA A 239 -15.40 0.18 -13.10
CA ALA A 239 -15.71 0.95 -14.28
C ALA A 239 -16.02 2.40 -13.87
N PRO A 240 -15.20 3.41 -14.26
CA PRO A 240 -15.50 4.80 -13.97
C PRO A 240 -16.80 5.22 -14.66
N GLU A 241 -17.67 5.94 -13.95
CA GLU A 241 -18.94 6.42 -14.50
C GLU A 241 -18.84 7.90 -14.82
N GLU A 242 -19.38 8.31 -15.96
CA GLU A 242 -19.32 9.69 -16.40
C GLU A 242 -20.00 10.61 -15.38
N GLY A 243 -19.24 11.58 -14.87
CA GLY A 243 -19.76 12.55 -13.91
C GLY A 243 -19.79 12.07 -12.46
N PHE A 244 -19.34 10.86 -12.11
CA PHE A 244 -19.13 10.49 -10.69
C PHE A 244 -17.65 10.34 -10.37
N ARG A 245 -17.21 10.97 -9.28
CA ARG A 245 -15.82 10.96 -8.82
C ARG A 245 -15.76 10.55 -7.35
N ILE A 246 -14.80 9.68 -7.05
CA ILE A 246 -14.53 9.18 -5.70
C ILE A 246 -13.93 10.29 -4.82
N PRO A 247 -14.28 10.41 -3.52
CA PRO A 247 -13.65 11.40 -2.62
C PRO A 247 -12.15 11.16 -2.44
N LEU A 248 -11.36 12.24 -2.31
CA LEU A 248 -9.90 12.15 -2.18
C LEU A 248 -9.48 11.26 -1.00
N LYS A 249 -10.18 11.35 0.14
CA LYS A 249 -9.90 10.54 1.32
C LYS A 249 -9.95 9.03 1.05
N LEU A 250 -10.86 8.58 0.18
CA LEU A 250 -10.97 7.17 -0.20
C LEU A 250 -9.82 6.76 -1.13
N VAL A 251 -9.45 7.62 -2.08
CA VAL A 251 -8.29 7.39 -2.95
C VAL A 251 -7.02 7.23 -2.11
N LEU A 252 -6.83 8.10 -1.12
CA LEU A 252 -5.70 8.02 -0.19
C LEU A 252 -5.71 6.72 0.59
N SER A 253 -6.85 6.38 1.21
CA SER A 253 -7.04 5.16 2.00
C SER A 253 -6.64 3.89 1.23
N ILE A 254 -7.06 3.78 -0.03
CA ILE A 254 -6.76 2.62 -0.88
C ILE A 254 -5.30 2.62 -1.33
N THR A 255 -4.77 3.78 -1.71
CA THR A 255 -3.36 3.91 -2.11
C THR A 255 -2.46 3.45 -0.97
N THR A 256 -2.71 3.93 0.25
CA THR A 256 -1.96 3.51 1.43
C THR A 256 -2.19 2.04 1.78
N ALA A 257 -3.41 1.51 1.58
CA ALA A 257 -3.69 0.09 1.84
C ALA A 257 -2.95 -0.85 0.87
N VAL A 258 -2.91 -0.52 -0.42
CA VAL A 258 -2.16 -1.32 -1.43
C VAL A 258 -0.67 -1.33 -1.11
N ILE A 259 -0.10 -0.16 -0.77
CA ILE A 259 1.29 -0.07 -0.35
C ILE A 259 1.53 -0.88 0.93
N ALA A 260 0.60 -0.84 1.89
CA ALA A 260 0.70 -1.61 3.12
C ALA A 260 0.71 -3.12 2.87
N VAL A 261 -0.18 -3.61 1.99
CA VAL A 261 -0.22 -5.02 1.58
C VAL A 261 1.11 -5.42 0.95
N TYR A 262 1.67 -4.59 0.07
CA TYR A 262 3.00 -4.85 -0.52
C TYR A 262 4.10 -4.94 0.54
N GLN A 263 4.17 -3.98 1.47
CA GLN A 263 5.22 -3.95 2.50
C GLN A 263 5.13 -5.13 3.47
N VAL A 264 3.92 -5.49 3.91
CA VAL A 264 3.72 -6.63 4.81
C VAL A 264 3.98 -7.95 4.09
N ALA A 265 3.51 -8.12 2.84
CA ALA A 265 3.77 -9.32 2.06
C ALA A 265 5.28 -9.51 1.80
N LEU A 266 6.00 -8.43 1.47
CA LEU A 266 7.45 -8.47 1.30
C LEU A 266 8.15 -8.89 2.60
N LEU A 267 7.72 -8.34 3.75
CA LEU A 267 8.30 -8.69 5.05
C LEU A 267 8.07 -10.17 5.39
N LEU A 268 6.85 -10.67 5.18
CA LEU A 268 6.48 -12.07 5.40
C LEU A 268 7.33 -13.02 4.54
N LEU A 269 7.43 -12.73 3.25
CA LEU A 269 8.23 -13.51 2.30
C LEU A 269 9.70 -13.58 2.74
N VAL A 270 10.27 -12.42 3.08
CA VAL A 270 11.68 -12.30 3.43
C VAL A 270 12.00 -12.87 4.82
N ALA A 271 11.05 -12.90 5.75
CA ALA A 271 11.27 -13.48 7.08
C ALA A 271 11.23 -15.03 7.05
N VAL A 272 10.32 -15.62 6.28
CA VAL A 272 10.04 -17.06 6.34
C VAL A 272 10.78 -17.87 5.28
N ILE A 273 10.89 -17.38 4.05
CA ILE A 273 11.51 -18.17 2.98
C ILE A 273 13.01 -18.41 3.21
N PRO A 274 13.83 -17.40 3.56
CA PRO A 274 15.25 -17.62 3.81
C PRO A 274 15.50 -18.56 4.99
N THR A 275 14.68 -18.51 6.03
CA THR A 275 14.84 -19.41 7.20
C THR A 275 14.56 -20.87 6.81
N ILE A 276 13.50 -21.14 6.03
CA ILE A 276 13.24 -22.47 5.49
C ILE A 276 14.37 -22.95 4.58
N GLN A 277 14.90 -22.07 3.71
CA GLN A 277 15.99 -22.42 2.80
C GLN A 277 17.29 -22.73 3.54
N ILE A 278 17.62 -21.99 4.60
CA ILE A 278 18.77 -22.25 5.47
C ILE A 278 18.60 -23.61 6.16
N VAL A 279 17.41 -23.89 6.72
CA VAL A 279 17.13 -25.18 7.35
C VAL A 279 17.27 -26.32 6.33
N ARG A 280 16.71 -26.18 5.13
CA ARG A 280 16.81 -27.19 4.06
C ARG A 280 18.25 -27.43 3.60
N ALA A 281 19.05 -26.37 3.46
CA ALA A 281 20.45 -26.47 3.07
C ALA A 281 21.32 -27.06 4.18
N GLY A 282 20.99 -26.77 5.45
CA GLY A 282 21.66 -27.30 6.63
C GLY A 282 21.34 -28.77 6.94
N MET A 283 20.36 -29.38 6.27
CA MET A 283 20.05 -30.80 6.44
C MET A 283 21.12 -31.71 5.82
N THR A 284 22.07 -32.14 6.67
CA THR A 284 23.09 -33.15 6.36
C THR A 284 22.70 -34.52 6.91
N LYS A 285 23.39 -35.58 6.46
CA LYS A 285 23.17 -36.96 6.91
C LYS A 285 23.31 -37.09 8.43
N ASP A 286 24.32 -36.45 9.01
CA ASP A 286 24.60 -36.49 10.46
C ASP A 286 23.51 -35.85 11.31
N ILE A 287 22.93 -34.74 10.83
CA ILE A 287 21.82 -34.08 11.52
C ILE A 287 20.56 -34.94 11.44
N VAL A 288 20.29 -35.58 10.30
CA VAL A 288 19.15 -36.50 10.16
C VAL A 288 19.29 -37.70 11.07
N VAL A 289 20.50 -38.29 11.19
CA VAL A 289 20.79 -39.38 12.14
C VAL A 289 20.43 -38.95 13.57
N LEU A 290 20.85 -37.75 13.95
CA LEU A 290 20.57 -37.18 15.26
C LEU A 290 19.05 -36.98 15.47
N LEU A 291 18.32 -36.44 14.49
CA LEU A 291 16.86 -36.29 14.58
C LEU A 291 16.10 -37.63 14.65
N VAL A 292 16.56 -38.66 13.92
CA VAL A 292 16.04 -40.03 14.01
C VAL A 292 16.31 -40.60 15.40
N GLN A 293 17.51 -40.39 15.94
CA GLN A 293 17.88 -40.82 17.29
C GLN A 293 17.07 -40.11 18.39
N PHE A 294 16.69 -38.85 18.16
CA PHE A 294 15.74 -38.11 19.02
C PHE A 294 14.27 -38.50 18.81
N GLY A 295 13.97 -39.43 17.90
CA GLY A 295 12.61 -39.93 17.66
C GLY A 295 11.70 -38.95 16.91
N LEU A 296 12.25 -37.91 16.29
CA LEU A 296 11.49 -36.90 15.53
C LEU A 296 11.18 -37.36 14.10
N VAL A 297 11.91 -38.36 13.58
CA VAL A 297 11.68 -38.97 12.27
C VAL A 297 11.47 -40.48 12.48
N PRO A 298 10.32 -41.05 12.06
CA PRO A 298 10.10 -42.48 12.16
C PRO A 298 10.98 -43.21 11.14
N SER A 299 11.90 -44.06 11.59
CA SER A 299 12.61 -45.01 10.71
C SER A 299 12.32 -46.43 11.16
N GLU A 300 11.94 -47.32 10.23
CA GLU A 300 11.69 -48.74 10.51
C GLU A 300 12.96 -49.54 10.87
N SER A 301 14.16 -49.04 10.54
CA SER A 301 15.42 -49.63 11.06
C SER A 301 16.61 -48.64 11.06
N PRO A 302 17.24 -48.35 12.20
CA PRO A 302 18.30 -47.33 12.32
C PRO A 302 19.69 -47.77 11.82
N ALA A 303 19.84 -48.96 11.24
CA ALA A 303 21.14 -49.63 11.06
C ALA A 303 21.64 -49.72 9.61
N VAL A 304 20.89 -49.26 8.59
CA VAL A 304 21.29 -49.41 7.18
C VAL A 304 21.58 -48.04 6.54
N PRO A 305 22.84 -47.75 6.15
CA PRO A 305 23.22 -46.44 5.60
C PRO A 305 22.54 -46.07 4.28
N SER A 306 22.00 -47.04 3.53
CA SER A 306 21.25 -46.81 2.28
C SER A 306 19.87 -46.21 2.51
N ASP A 307 19.25 -46.42 3.66
CA ASP A 307 17.90 -45.91 3.96
C ASP A 307 17.93 -44.48 4.49
N MET A 308 19.05 -44.07 5.11
CA MET A 308 19.22 -42.68 5.59
C MET A 308 19.28 -41.64 4.47
N GLU A 309 19.81 -42.00 3.30
CA GLU A 309 19.82 -41.08 2.14
C GLU A 309 18.41 -40.88 1.56
N LYS A 310 17.57 -41.92 1.60
CA LYS A 310 16.15 -41.84 1.23
C LYS A 310 15.39 -40.97 2.23
N GLU A 311 15.59 -41.17 3.53
CA GLU A 311 14.96 -40.35 4.58
C GLU A 311 15.33 -38.87 4.48
N LEU A 312 16.61 -38.58 4.25
CA LEU A 312 17.07 -37.21 4.04
C LEU A 312 16.41 -36.57 2.80
N ASN A 313 16.24 -37.31 1.72
CA ASN A 313 15.53 -36.82 0.52
C ASN A 313 14.04 -36.59 0.79
N THR A 314 13.40 -37.46 1.56
CA THR A 314 12.00 -37.31 1.99
C THR A 314 11.78 -36.06 2.83
N VAL A 315 12.64 -35.80 3.83
CA VAL A 315 12.51 -34.60 4.66
C VAL A 315 12.77 -33.33 3.84
N LYS A 316 13.76 -33.34 2.93
CA LYS A 316 13.98 -32.23 1.99
C LYS A 316 12.78 -31.96 1.10
N TYR A 317 12.09 -33.02 0.65
CA TYR A 317 10.86 -32.92 -0.13
C TYR A 317 9.71 -32.30 0.67
N TYR A 318 9.54 -32.66 1.94
CA TYR A 318 8.54 -32.05 2.82
C TYR A 318 8.83 -30.58 3.12
N LEU A 319 10.09 -30.22 3.38
CA LEU A 319 10.49 -28.82 3.56
C LEU A 319 10.27 -28.00 2.28
N TRP A 320 10.54 -28.56 1.10
CA TRP A 320 10.22 -27.91 -0.17
C TRP A 320 8.71 -27.74 -0.34
N SER A 321 7.91 -28.75 0.01
CA SER A 321 6.45 -28.66 -0.04
C SER A 321 5.90 -27.57 0.89
N LEU A 322 6.49 -27.41 2.09
CA LEU A 322 6.16 -26.33 3.02
C LEU A 322 6.50 -24.94 2.47
N GLU A 323 7.66 -24.79 1.82
CA GLU A 323 8.04 -23.55 1.13
C GLU A 323 6.99 -23.18 0.07
N VAL A 324 6.60 -24.13 -0.77
CA VAL A 324 5.58 -23.94 -1.81
C VAL A 324 4.23 -23.58 -1.20
N CYS A 325 3.80 -24.28 -0.13
CA CYS A 325 2.55 -23.98 0.58
C CYS A 325 2.52 -22.53 1.09
N TYR A 326 3.63 -22.06 1.67
CA TYR A 326 3.72 -20.69 2.19
C TYR A 326 3.64 -19.62 1.09
N ILE A 327 4.32 -19.85 -0.04
CA ILE A 327 4.27 -18.92 -1.18
C ILE A 327 2.86 -18.90 -1.78
N CYS A 328 2.26 -20.07 -2.01
CA CYS A 328 0.90 -20.18 -2.55
C CYS A 328 -0.12 -19.49 -1.64
N SER A 329 -0.06 -19.70 -0.32
CA SER A 329 -0.97 -19.05 0.61
C SER A 329 -0.80 -17.53 0.59
N LEU A 330 0.44 -17.03 0.53
CA LEU A 330 0.73 -15.60 0.51
C LEU A 330 0.20 -14.92 -0.75
N VAL A 331 0.38 -15.57 -1.91
CA VAL A 331 -0.18 -15.09 -3.19
C VAL A 331 -1.70 -15.05 -3.11
N LEU A 332 -2.35 -16.10 -2.59
CA LEU A 332 -3.81 -16.13 -2.40
C LEU A 332 -4.31 -15.03 -1.47
N CYS A 333 -3.63 -14.77 -0.35
CA CYS A 333 -3.95 -13.68 0.57
C CYS A 333 -3.85 -12.32 -0.11
N CYS A 334 -2.79 -12.08 -0.88
CA CYS A 334 -2.60 -10.83 -1.61
C CYS A 334 -3.70 -10.63 -2.67
N LEU A 335 -4.01 -11.67 -3.46
CA LEU A 335 -5.06 -11.62 -4.47
C LEU A 335 -6.43 -11.36 -3.86
N LEU A 336 -6.76 -12.06 -2.77
CA LEU A 336 -8.03 -11.87 -2.05
C LEU A 336 -8.12 -10.45 -1.48
N THR A 337 -7.06 -9.96 -0.84
CA THR A 337 -7.05 -8.60 -0.27
C THR A 337 -7.20 -7.54 -1.37
N CYS A 338 -6.50 -7.68 -2.49
CA CYS A 338 -6.65 -6.80 -3.65
C CYS A 338 -8.08 -6.83 -4.22
N ALA A 339 -8.67 -8.02 -4.37
CA ALA A 339 -10.05 -8.18 -4.82
C ALA A 339 -11.02 -7.49 -3.85
N MET A 340 -10.85 -7.67 -2.54
CA MET A 340 -11.70 -7.03 -1.53
C MET A 340 -11.57 -5.51 -1.55
N LEU A 341 -10.36 -4.96 -1.72
CA LEU A 341 -10.16 -3.50 -1.86
C LEU A 341 -10.87 -2.94 -3.11
N LEU A 342 -10.80 -3.64 -4.24
CA LEU A 342 -11.55 -3.28 -5.45
C LEU A 342 -13.06 -3.35 -5.24
N ARG A 343 -13.54 -4.37 -4.52
CA ARG A 343 -14.96 -4.50 -4.17
C ARG A 343 -15.41 -3.35 -3.26
N THR A 344 -14.58 -2.95 -2.29
CA THR A 344 -14.86 -1.81 -1.42
C THR A 344 -15.03 -0.52 -2.21
N LEU A 345 -14.25 -0.29 -3.28
CA LEU A 345 -14.42 0.87 -4.17
C LEU A 345 -15.81 0.90 -4.82
N VAL A 346 -16.23 -0.22 -5.39
CA VAL A 346 -17.52 -0.35 -6.06
C VAL A 346 -18.67 -0.15 -5.07
N MET A 347 -18.58 -0.77 -3.89
CA MET A 347 -19.59 -0.64 -2.85
C MET A 347 -19.65 0.77 -2.28
N HIS A 348 -18.50 1.40 -2.04
CA HIS A 348 -18.46 2.77 -1.53
C HIS A 348 -19.09 3.76 -2.52
N ARG A 349 -18.86 3.57 -3.82
CA ARG A 349 -19.56 4.35 -4.86
C ARG A 349 -21.07 4.20 -4.75
N ASN A 350 -21.57 2.96 -4.67
CA ASN A 350 -23.00 2.69 -4.65
C ASN A 350 -23.64 3.26 -3.38
N ASN A 351 -22.99 3.09 -2.23
CA ASN A 351 -23.44 3.65 -0.96
C ASN A 351 -23.47 5.19 -0.99
N LEU A 352 -22.45 5.83 -1.56
CA LEU A 352 -22.41 7.29 -1.66
C LEU A 352 -23.54 7.83 -2.56
N LYS A 353 -23.86 7.11 -3.64
CA LYS A 353 -25.00 7.47 -4.50
C LYS A 353 -26.34 7.28 -3.81
N ALA A 354 -26.54 6.18 -3.08
CA ALA A 354 -27.74 5.96 -2.29
C ALA A 354 -27.93 7.08 -1.26
N LEU A 355 -26.84 7.52 -0.60
CA LEU A 355 -26.86 8.67 0.30
C LEU A 355 -27.22 9.99 -0.41
N TYR A 356 -26.68 10.25 -1.60
CA TYR A 356 -27.06 11.43 -2.40
C TYR A 356 -28.53 11.42 -2.83
N GLN A 357 -29.13 10.24 -2.99
CA GLN A 357 -30.55 10.08 -3.31
C GLN A 357 -31.46 10.16 -2.08
N GLY A 358 -30.89 10.26 -0.87
CA GLY A 358 -31.65 10.22 0.38
C GLY A 358 -32.13 8.82 0.78
N ALA A 359 -31.68 7.76 0.10
CA ALA A 359 -31.98 6.38 0.41
C ALA A 359 -31.12 5.90 1.60
N VAL A 360 -31.34 6.50 2.77
CA VAL A 360 -30.55 6.26 4.00
C VAL A 360 -30.70 4.82 4.50
N LEU A 361 -31.87 4.21 4.29
CA LEU A 361 -32.18 2.82 4.68
C LEU A 361 -31.40 1.77 3.88
N ASP A 362 -30.97 2.09 2.67
CA ASP A 362 -30.16 1.19 1.84
C ASP A 362 -28.71 1.07 2.36
N VAL A 363 -28.29 2.02 3.19
CA VAL A 363 -26.92 2.12 3.73
C VAL A 363 -26.88 1.87 5.22
N PHE A 364 -27.88 2.36 5.96
CA PHE A 364 -27.96 2.26 7.41
C PHE A 364 -29.22 1.51 7.82
N TYR A 365 -29.06 0.63 8.82
CA TYR A 365 -30.16 -0.13 9.40
C TYR A 365 -31.29 0.76 9.97
N LYS A 366 -30.97 2.00 10.37
CA LYS A 366 -31.94 2.96 10.90
C LYS A 366 -31.79 4.30 10.20
N ALA A 367 -32.92 4.90 9.80
CA ALA A 367 -32.96 6.27 9.32
C ALA A 367 -32.43 7.22 10.41
N HIS A 368 -31.32 7.90 10.12
CA HIS A 368 -30.72 8.91 10.97
C HIS A 368 -30.60 10.22 10.21
N SER A 369 -30.76 11.35 10.91
CA SER A 369 -30.37 12.63 10.36
C SER A 369 -28.84 12.68 10.22
N LEU A 370 -28.37 13.08 9.04
CA LEU A 370 -26.95 13.21 8.72
C LEU A 370 -26.40 14.50 9.36
N CYS A 371 -26.16 14.47 10.67
CA CYS A 371 -25.55 15.58 11.40
C CYS A 371 -24.06 15.30 11.66
N PRO A 372 -23.15 16.25 11.34
CA PRO A 372 -21.73 16.09 11.61
C PRO A 372 -21.48 16.16 13.12
N SER A 373 -21.34 15.00 13.77
CA SER A 373 -20.97 14.91 15.18
C SER A 373 -19.45 15.01 15.39
N ARG A 374 -19.01 15.42 16.59
CA ARG A 374 -17.58 15.45 16.94
C ARG A 374 -16.91 14.08 16.72
N LYS A 375 -17.59 13.01 17.12
CA LYS A 375 -17.11 11.63 16.92
C LYS A 375 -16.96 11.28 15.44
N ALA A 376 -17.92 11.68 14.60
CA ALA A 376 -17.87 11.44 13.16
C ALA A 376 -16.67 12.15 12.50
N ILE A 377 -16.36 13.38 12.93
CA ILE A 377 -15.20 14.13 12.42
C ILE A 377 -13.88 13.42 12.77
N VAL A 378 -13.73 12.95 14.02
CA VAL A 378 -12.54 12.19 14.43
C VAL A 378 -12.40 10.90 13.62
N CYS A 379 -13.50 10.14 13.45
CA CYS A 379 -13.50 8.94 12.60
C CYS A 379 -13.11 9.25 11.15
N TRP A 380 -13.59 10.38 10.60
CA TRP A 380 -13.25 10.81 9.26
C TRP A 380 -11.77 11.19 9.12
N MET A 381 -11.19 11.87 10.11
CA MET A 381 -9.76 12.22 10.12
C MET A 381 -8.89 10.96 10.06
N SER A 382 -9.25 9.93 10.82
CA SER A 382 -8.47 8.69 10.96
C SER A 382 -8.84 7.57 9.97
N PHE A 383 -9.84 7.79 9.09
CA PHE A 383 -10.37 6.77 8.19
C PHE A 383 -9.31 6.01 7.39
N ALA A 384 -8.36 6.73 6.77
CA ALA A 384 -7.31 6.12 5.97
C ALA A 384 -6.39 5.22 6.81
N GLY A 385 -6.04 5.65 8.03
CA GLY A 385 -5.23 4.87 8.97
C GLY A 385 -5.92 3.58 9.40
N PHE A 386 -7.21 3.65 9.74
CA PHE A 386 -8.00 2.46 10.10
C PHE A 386 -8.07 1.46 8.94
N GLN A 387 -8.36 1.91 7.73
CA GLN A 387 -8.40 1.03 6.56
C GLN A 387 -7.06 0.31 6.34
N THR A 388 -5.95 1.04 6.43
CA THR A 388 -4.62 0.43 6.28
C THR A 388 -4.29 -0.55 7.38
N ALA A 389 -4.62 -0.23 8.63
CA ALA A 389 -4.35 -1.11 9.77
C ALA A 389 -5.13 -2.42 9.66
N PHE A 390 -6.42 -2.34 9.29
CA PHE A 390 -7.24 -3.53 9.06
C PHE A 390 -6.81 -4.33 7.84
N ALA A 391 -6.32 -3.69 6.77
CA ALA A 391 -5.74 -4.41 5.64
C ALA A 391 -4.49 -5.20 6.05
N CYS A 392 -3.58 -4.60 6.84
CA CYS A 392 -2.41 -5.29 7.37
C CYS A 392 -2.78 -6.47 8.28
N LEU A 393 -3.67 -6.23 9.26
CA LEU A 393 -4.10 -7.26 10.20
C LEU A 393 -4.84 -8.40 9.47
N GLY A 394 -5.70 -8.04 8.52
CA GLY A 394 -6.41 -8.99 7.67
C GLY A 394 -5.45 -9.89 6.90
N LEU A 395 -4.41 -9.32 6.29
CA LEU A 395 -3.39 -10.09 5.56
C LEU A 395 -2.64 -11.08 6.49
N LEU A 396 -2.28 -10.66 7.71
CA LEU A 396 -1.61 -11.53 8.68
C LEU A 396 -2.49 -12.71 9.10
N ILE A 397 -3.75 -12.45 9.44
CA ILE A 397 -4.70 -13.49 9.84
C ILE A 397 -4.98 -14.43 8.67
N GLN A 398 -5.24 -13.88 7.48
CA GLN A 398 -5.46 -14.68 6.27
C GLN A 398 -4.26 -15.57 5.95
N GLN A 399 -3.03 -15.06 6.09
CA GLN A 399 -1.82 -15.84 5.81
C GLN A 399 -1.72 -17.05 6.74
N VAL A 400 -1.99 -16.89 8.03
CA VAL A 400 -1.95 -18.01 8.98
C VAL A 400 -3.01 -19.07 8.61
N ILE A 401 -4.24 -18.65 8.33
CA ILE A 401 -5.33 -19.56 8.00
C ILE A 401 -5.03 -20.29 6.68
N PHE A 402 -4.73 -19.56 5.61
CA PHE A 402 -4.47 -20.16 4.30
C PHE A 402 -3.21 -21.02 4.30
N PHE A 403 -2.19 -20.70 5.10
CA PHE A 403 -1.03 -21.55 5.25
C PHE A 403 -1.40 -22.90 5.88
N ILE A 404 -2.12 -22.90 7.00
CA ILE A 404 -2.56 -24.14 7.67
C ILE A 404 -3.44 -24.97 6.73
N CYS A 405 -4.40 -24.34 6.03
CA CYS A 405 -5.24 -25.03 5.06
C CYS A 405 -4.44 -25.60 3.88
N SER A 406 -3.46 -24.86 3.35
CA SER A 406 -2.63 -25.32 2.23
C SER A 406 -1.72 -26.48 2.63
N VAL A 407 -1.15 -26.44 3.83
CA VAL A 407 -0.37 -27.54 4.40
C VAL A 407 -1.27 -28.77 4.60
N GLY A 408 -2.42 -28.61 5.25
CA GLY A 408 -3.38 -29.70 5.43
C GLY A 408 -3.79 -30.34 4.09
N PHE A 409 -4.13 -29.52 3.09
CA PHE A 409 -4.47 -30.01 1.75
C PHE A 409 -3.31 -30.76 1.08
N THR A 410 -2.09 -30.22 1.16
CA THR A 410 -0.91 -30.81 0.51
C THR A 410 -0.53 -32.15 1.13
N PHE A 411 -0.50 -32.24 2.46
CA PHE A 411 -0.09 -33.47 3.16
C PHE A 411 -1.18 -34.53 3.20
N LEU A 412 -2.46 -34.17 3.20
CA LEU A 412 -3.57 -35.14 3.26
C LEU A 412 -4.03 -35.63 1.89
N PHE A 413 -3.90 -34.81 0.85
CA PHE A 413 -4.38 -35.13 -0.50
C PHE A 413 -3.26 -35.23 -1.52
N VAL A 414 -2.49 -34.15 -1.72
CA VAL A 414 -1.52 -34.05 -2.84
C VAL A 414 -0.40 -35.09 -2.73
N ILE A 415 0.26 -35.16 -1.57
CA ILE A 415 1.40 -36.07 -1.37
C ILE A 415 0.95 -37.55 -1.44
N PRO A 416 -0.14 -37.98 -0.76
CA PRO A 416 -0.62 -39.35 -0.88
C PRO A 416 -1.05 -39.72 -2.31
N LEU A 417 -1.64 -38.79 -3.08
CA LEU A 417 -2.00 -39.02 -4.48
C LEU A 417 -0.79 -39.21 -5.39
N GLN A 418 0.29 -38.46 -5.14
CA GLN A 418 1.49 -38.50 -5.99
C GLN A 418 2.42 -39.67 -5.65
N SER A 419 2.62 -39.93 -4.36
CA SER A 419 3.63 -40.88 -3.87
C SER A 419 3.03 -42.22 -3.42
N GLY A 420 1.71 -42.33 -3.28
CA GLY A 420 1.02 -43.53 -2.77
C GLY A 420 1.26 -43.82 -1.28
N THR A 421 2.01 -42.97 -0.57
CA THR A 421 2.36 -43.10 0.85
C THR A 421 1.37 -42.37 1.75
N ASN A 422 1.20 -42.83 3.00
CA ASN A 422 0.37 -42.18 4.03
C ASN A 422 -1.11 -41.96 3.65
N MET A 423 -1.77 -42.98 3.09
CA MET A 423 -3.19 -42.96 2.69
C MET A 423 -4.20 -42.98 3.85
N HIS A 424 -3.90 -42.39 5.01
CA HIS A 424 -4.77 -42.47 6.20
C HIS A 424 -6.18 -41.92 5.93
N LEU A 425 -6.28 -40.76 5.28
CA LEU A 425 -7.56 -40.13 4.98
C LEU A 425 -8.34 -40.92 3.92
N PHE A 426 -7.66 -41.45 2.90
CA PHE A 426 -8.28 -42.32 1.90
C PHE A 426 -8.75 -43.66 2.48
N LYS A 427 -8.02 -44.25 3.45
CA LYS A 427 -8.48 -45.43 4.19
C LYS A 427 -9.73 -45.14 5.02
N ILE A 428 -9.80 -43.98 5.68
CA ILE A 428 -11.01 -43.58 6.41
C ILE A 428 -12.20 -43.42 5.45
N ILE A 429 -12.00 -42.75 4.32
CA ILE A 429 -13.05 -42.58 3.29
C ILE A 429 -13.47 -43.94 2.72
N GLN A 430 -12.52 -44.83 2.43
CA GLN A 430 -12.79 -46.18 1.96
C GLN A 430 -13.56 -47.01 2.99
N ASN A 431 -13.30 -46.83 4.29
CA ASN A 431 -14.03 -47.52 5.34
C ASN A 431 -15.44 -46.96 5.57
N MET A 432 -15.71 -45.74 5.12
CA MET A 432 -17.03 -45.11 5.18
C MET A 432 -17.91 -45.40 3.96
N TRP A 433 -17.29 -45.82 2.85
CA TRP A 433 -17.97 -46.27 1.64
C TRP A 433 -18.26 -47.77 1.75
#